data_AF-A0A4R4UYK3-F1
#
_entry.id   AF-A0A4R4UYK3-F1
#
_cell.length_a   1.000
_cell.length_b   1.000
_cell.length_c   1.000
_cell.angle_alpha   90.00
_cell.angle_beta   90.00
_cell.angle_gamma   90.00
#
_symmetry.space_group_name_H-M   'P 1'
#
loop_
_entity.id
_entity.type
_entity.pdbx_description
1 polymer ?
#
loop_
_entity_poly.entity_id
_entity_poly.type
_entity_poly.pdbx_seq_one_letter_code
_entity_poly.pdbx_strand_id
1 'polypeptide(L)'
;MTATGRTWPVTLTKSQAEDIAMVVGEEAIIEAEKGDPRNVVDACTAVSEFIRSQPREGDQVEVALTAGWWDIAVAALDQSVFYALHRGDLDEADSPARVRDAVLAQVAEHLPARPRQEATARHSLIVENAYGYILFQPSRRGRYRFKSIDASMLHDYGTPSISTVLNGAAAVVQVRTREVNLQVQVLPAAPELDRAAWESIAEITQLWASFPYPELVLAVPGQEGTVLWDLTTELWPHVTYRMRLSLNASGRAAEDHLLQMWPDHTTPPTVHKAAHKPDR
;
A
#
# COMPACT_ATOMS: atom_id res chain seq x y z
N MET A 1 30.72 14.39 2.79
CA MET A 1 31.09 14.14 1.39
C MET A 1 29.80 14.13 0.59
N THR A 2 29.51 15.23 -0.12
CA THR A 2 28.28 15.40 -0.89
C THR A 2 28.39 14.59 -2.19
N ALA A 3 27.56 13.57 -2.34
CA ALA A 3 27.33 13.00 -3.67
C ALA A 3 26.64 14.09 -4.50
N THR A 4 27.36 14.68 -5.45
CA THR A 4 26.84 15.61 -6.46
C THR A 4 25.96 14.82 -7.44
N GLY A 5 24.80 14.36 -6.97
CA GLY A 5 23.75 13.84 -7.83
C GLY A 5 23.13 14.98 -8.62
N ARG A 6 22.70 14.69 -9.85
CA ARG A 6 21.81 15.59 -10.60
C ARG A 6 20.60 15.92 -9.71
N THR A 7 20.18 17.19 -9.71
CA THR A 7 18.98 17.63 -9.03
C THR A 7 17.91 18.01 -10.05
N TRP A 8 16.65 17.98 -9.61
CA TRP A 8 15.49 18.33 -10.39
C TRP A 8 14.68 19.37 -9.63
N PRO A 9 14.57 20.60 -10.14
CA PRO A 9 13.81 21.65 -9.49
C PRO A 9 12.31 21.39 -9.63
N VAL A 10 11.56 21.65 -8.56
CA VAL A 10 10.11 21.66 -8.53
C VAL A 10 9.67 23.02 -8.01
N THR A 11 8.78 23.66 -8.76
CA THR A 11 8.13 24.89 -8.31
C THR A 11 6.95 24.52 -7.41
N LEU A 12 6.97 25.01 -6.18
CA LEU A 12 5.97 24.73 -5.16
C LEU A 12 5.44 26.04 -4.58
N THR A 13 4.17 26.07 -4.17
CA THR A 13 3.72 27.11 -3.25
C THR A 13 4.43 26.96 -1.90
N LYS A 14 4.45 28.03 -1.10
CA LYS A 14 4.94 27.96 0.29
C LYS A 14 4.25 26.88 1.11
N SER A 15 2.93 26.77 0.99
CA SER A 15 2.13 25.75 1.68
C SER A 15 2.55 24.35 1.25
N GLN A 16 2.69 24.10 -0.06
CA GLN A 16 3.13 22.79 -0.56
C GLN A 16 4.52 22.41 -0.05
N ALA A 17 5.47 23.35 -0.04
CA ALA A 17 6.80 23.09 0.51
C ALA A 17 6.75 22.80 2.02
N GLU A 18 5.92 23.52 2.78
CA GLU A 18 5.68 23.27 4.21
C GLU A 18 5.06 21.90 4.46
N ASP A 19 4.05 21.52 3.68
CA ASP A 19 3.35 20.23 3.79
C ASP A 19 4.31 19.07 3.53
N ILE A 20 5.14 19.15 2.47
CA ILE A 20 6.15 18.12 2.19
C ILE A 20 7.15 18.03 3.35
N ALA A 21 7.68 19.16 3.81
CA ALA A 21 8.65 19.17 4.90
C ALA A 21 8.06 18.65 6.22
N MET A 22 6.78 18.88 6.48
CA MET A 22 6.08 18.35 7.63
C MET A 22 5.91 16.83 7.51
N VAL A 23 5.27 16.36 6.44
CA VAL A 23 4.96 14.94 6.22
C VAL A 23 6.23 14.08 6.19
N VAL A 24 7.27 14.50 5.46
CA VAL A 24 8.54 13.77 5.41
C VAL A 24 9.22 13.75 6.79
N GLY A 25 9.11 14.83 7.57
CA GLY A 25 9.67 14.90 8.92
C GLY A 25 8.92 13.99 9.91
N GLU A 26 7.60 13.91 9.81
CA GLU A 26 6.78 12.99 10.60
C GLU A 26 7.10 11.52 10.30
N GLU A 27 7.29 11.17 9.01
CA GLU A 27 7.69 9.81 8.63
C GLU A 27 9.07 9.44 9.19
N ALA A 28 10.02 10.38 9.28
CA ALA A 28 11.30 10.14 9.95
C ALA A 28 11.11 9.75 11.43
N ILE A 29 10.18 10.40 12.13
CA ILE A 29 9.87 10.08 13.54
C ILE A 29 9.22 8.70 13.63
N ILE A 30 8.22 8.43 12.79
CA ILE A 30 7.48 7.16 12.76
C ILE A 30 8.42 5.98 12.47
N GLU A 31 9.32 6.10 11.49
CA GLU A 31 10.26 5.04 11.15
C GLU A 31 11.34 4.86 12.24
N ALA A 32 11.78 5.93 12.90
CA ALA A 32 12.68 5.85 14.05
C ALA A 32 12.04 5.09 15.22
N GLU A 33 10.75 5.32 15.52
CA GLU A 33 10.01 4.58 16.55
C GLU A 33 9.89 3.08 16.24
N LYS A 34 9.90 2.71 14.96
CA LYS A 34 9.94 1.31 14.49
C LYS A 34 11.35 0.70 14.49
N GLY A 35 12.37 1.46 14.89
CA GLY A 35 13.77 1.04 14.92
C GLY A 35 14.50 1.17 13.58
N ASP A 36 13.96 1.99 12.66
CA ASP A 36 14.48 2.27 11.32
C ASP A 36 14.96 1.03 10.52
N PRO A 37 14.10 0.00 10.36
CA PRO A 37 14.50 -1.26 9.73
C PRO A 37 14.86 -1.13 8.25
N ARG A 38 14.64 0.04 7.64
CA ARG A 38 14.96 0.35 6.24
C ARG A 38 15.98 1.45 6.07
N ASN A 39 16.56 1.96 7.16
CA ASN A 39 17.60 2.97 7.14
C ASN A 39 17.19 4.23 6.34
N VAL A 40 16.00 4.76 6.61
CA VAL A 40 15.39 5.88 5.88
C VAL A 40 15.32 7.17 6.71
N VAL A 41 15.47 7.08 8.04
CA VAL A 41 15.31 8.23 8.96
C VAL A 41 16.22 9.39 8.59
N ASP A 42 17.50 9.12 8.32
CA ASP A 42 18.48 10.14 7.90
C ASP A 42 18.08 10.81 6.59
N ALA A 43 17.57 10.04 5.62
CA ALA A 43 17.20 10.57 4.32
C ALA A 43 15.93 11.42 4.40
N CYS A 44 14.91 10.98 5.13
CA CYS A 44 13.72 11.77 5.40
C CYS A 44 14.06 13.06 6.16
N THR A 45 14.89 12.97 7.20
CA THR A 45 15.34 14.14 7.98
C THR A 45 16.06 15.15 7.09
N ALA A 46 17.01 14.69 6.26
CA ALA A 46 17.74 15.55 5.34
C ALA A 46 16.83 16.24 4.31
N VAL A 47 15.83 15.53 3.77
CA VAL A 47 14.85 16.13 2.85
C VAL A 47 14.02 17.19 3.56
N SER A 48 13.48 16.89 4.74
CA SER A 48 12.69 17.84 5.52
C SER A 48 13.48 19.12 5.84
N GLU A 49 14.70 18.98 6.37
CA GLU A 49 15.57 20.10 6.71
C GLU A 49 15.95 20.92 5.48
N PHE A 50 16.29 20.26 4.37
CA PHE A 50 16.63 20.93 3.12
C PHE A 50 15.47 21.80 2.63
N ILE A 51 14.25 21.26 2.59
CA ILE A 51 13.06 22.03 2.17
C ILE A 51 12.79 23.19 3.12
N ARG A 52 12.90 22.99 4.44
CA ARG A 52 12.71 24.06 5.45
C ARG A 52 13.74 25.18 5.32
N SER A 53 14.95 24.86 4.86
CA SER A 53 16.02 25.84 4.68
C SER A 53 15.87 26.71 3.42
N GLN A 54 14.95 26.36 2.50
CA GLN A 54 14.78 27.13 1.27
C GLN A 54 14.24 28.54 1.54
N PRO A 55 14.79 29.58 0.90
CA PRO A 55 14.27 30.94 1.01
C PRO A 55 12.79 31.01 0.62
N ARG A 56 11.99 31.70 1.44
CA ARG A 56 10.54 31.83 1.29
C ARG A 56 10.13 33.21 0.75
N GLU A 57 10.86 33.73 -0.23
CA GLU A 57 10.55 35.01 -0.87
C GLU A 57 9.54 34.79 -2.01
N GLY A 58 8.45 35.57 -2.04
CA GLY A 58 7.36 35.40 -3.04
C GLY A 58 6.34 34.30 -2.69
N ASP A 59 5.40 33.99 -3.58
CA ASP A 59 4.35 32.98 -3.33
C ASP A 59 4.76 31.55 -3.73
N GLN A 60 5.85 31.43 -4.48
CA GLN A 60 6.41 30.19 -5.00
C GLN A 60 7.85 30.03 -4.54
N VAL A 61 8.27 28.80 -4.30
CA VAL A 61 9.62 28.41 -3.92
C VAL A 61 10.08 27.33 -4.89
N GLU A 62 11.28 27.48 -5.44
CA GLU A 62 11.91 26.42 -6.22
C GLU A 62 12.72 25.53 -5.28
N VAL A 63 12.38 24.24 -5.23
CA VAL A 63 13.06 23.24 -4.42
C VAL A 63 13.80 22.29 -5.38
N ALA A 64 15.11 22.16 -5.25
CA ALA A 64 15.91 21.28 -6.09
C ALA A 64 16.46 20.08 -5.31
N LEU A 65 15.80 18.92 -5.43
CA LEU A 65 16.22 17.66 -4.79
C LEU A 65 16.79 16.67 -5.82
N THR A 66 17.51 15.65 -5.35
CA THR A 66 17.84 14.48 -6.18
C THR A 66 16.59 13.64 -6.46
N ALA A 67 16.63 12.78 -7.49
CA ALA A 67 15.52 11.89 -7.84
C ALA A 67 15.14 10.96 -6.68
N GLY A 68 16.13 10.44 -5.95
CA GLY A 68 15.87 9.62 -4.75
C GLY A 68 15.21 10.42 -3.63
N TRP A 69 15.55 11.68 -3.46
CA TRP A 69 14.92 12.56 -2.46
C TRP A 69 13.50 12.98 -2.86
N TRP A 70 13.22 13.15 -4.16
CA TRP A 70 11.86 13.32 -4.65
C TRP A 70 11.01 12.05 -4.49
N ASP A 71 11.60 10.89 -4.76
CA ASP A 71 10.93 9.60 -4.54
C ASP A 71 10.55 9.43 -3.07
N ILE A 72 11.45 9.80 -2.15
CA ILE A 72 11.20 9.89 -0.70
C ILE A 72 10.02 10.83 -0.37
N ALA A 73 10.02 12.05 -0.91
CA ALA A 73 8.94 13.00 -0.67
C ALA A 73 7.57 12.48 -1.16
N VAL A 74 7.53 11.89 -2.36
CA VAL A 74 6.32 11.29 -2.93
C VAL A 74 5.81 10.14 -2.07
N ALA A 75 6.71 9.30 -1.54
CA ALA A 75 6.37 8.19 -0.65
C ALA A 75 5.71 8.65 0.64
N ALA A 76 6.29 9.68 1.27
CA ALA A 76 5.78 10.24 2.51
C ALA A 76 4.35 10.77 2.30
N LEU A 77 4.13 11.48 1.19
CA LEU A 77 2.81 11.96 0.81
C LEU A 77 1.83 10.80 0.57
N ASP A 78 2.23 9.74 -0.14
CA ASP A 78 1.40 8.55 -0.33
C ASP A 78 1.02 7.87 1.01
N GLN A 79 1.94 7.82 1.97
CA GLN A 79 1.67 7.29 3.32
C GLN A 79 0.72 8.19 4.09
N SER A 80 0.91 9.52 4.03
CA SER A 80 -0.01 10.50 4.64
C SER A 80 -1.43 10.36 4.08
N VAL A 81 -1.57 10.28 2.75
CA VAL A 81 -2.86 9.99 2.08
C VAL A 81 -3.44 8.68 2.60
N PHE A 82 -2.61 7.63 2.72
CA PHE A 82 -3.06 6.32 3.18
C PHE A 82 -3.62 6.36 4.60
N TYR A 83 -2.91 7.02 5.52
CA TYR A 83 -3.34 7.14 6.90
C TYR A 83 -4.62 7.96 7.04
N ALA A 84 -4.77 9.06 6.30
CA ALA A 84 -6.00 9.86 6.28
C ALA A 84 -7.19 9.04 5.76
N LEU A 85 -7.03 8.34 4.62
CA LEU A 85 -8.07 7.45 4.07
C LEU A 85 -8.42 6.31 5.03
N HIS A 86 -7.44 5.73 5.72
CA HIS A 86 -7.67 4.66 6.67
C HIS A 86 -8.45 5.13 7.92
N ARG A 87 -8.32 6.40 8.30
CA ARG A 87 -9.13 7.04 9.34
C ARG A 87 -10.52 7.47 8.85
N GLY A 88 -10.80 7.37 7.55
CA GLY A 88 -12.04 7.82 6.93
C GLY A 88 -12.11 9.33 6.70
N ASP A 89 -10.98 10.04 6.76
CA ASP A 89 -10.90 11.49 6.52
C ASP A 89 -10.50 11.77 5.07
N LEU A 90 -11.50 11.96 4.21
CA LEU A 90 -11.30 12.23 2.79
C LEU A 90 -10.75 13.64 2.54
N ASP A 91 -11.10 14.61 3.39
CA ASP A 91 -10.67 16.00 3.23
C ASP A 91 -9.20 16.14 3.64
N GLU A 92 -8.79 15.47 4.72
CA GLU A 92 -7.38 15.38 5.13
C GLU A 92 -6.52 14.64 4.08
N ALA A 93 -7.09 13.65 3.38
CA ALA A 93 -6.37 12.92 2.33
C ALA A 93 -6.16 13.74 1.04
N ASP A 94 -7.04 14.70 0.73
CA ASP A 94 -7.02 15.47 -0.52
C ASP A 94 -5.80 16.41 -0.60
N SER A 95 -5.44 17.06 0.51
CA SER A 95 -4.28 17.98 0.54
C SER A 95 -2.95 17.30 0.16
N PRO A 96 -2.47 16.25 0.87
CA PRO A 96 -1.24 15.56 0.51
C PRO A 96 -1.31 14.88 -0.87
N ALA A 97 -2.49 14.42 -1.31
CA ALA A 97 -2.68 13.87 -2.65
C ALA A 97 -2.43 14.93 -3.74
N ARG A 98 -2.97 16.15 -3.58
CA ARG A 98 -2.74 17.26 -4.51
C ARG A 98 -1.29 17.70 -4.54
N VAL A 99 -0.63 17.75 -3.38
CA VAL A 99 0.80 18.08 -3.29
C VAL A 99 1.62 17.02 -4.03
N ARG A 100 1.33 15.74 -3.82
CA ARG A 100 1.98 14.61 -4.51
C ARG A 100 1.83 14.73 -6.02
N ASP A 101 0.60 14.95 -6.49
CA ASP A 101 0.30 15.04 -7.92
C ASP A 101 0.99 16.25 -8.57
N ALA A 102 1.08 17.39 -7.86
CA ALA A 102 1.80 18.58 -8.33
C ALA A 102 3.32 18.37 -8.45
N VAL A 103 3.91 17.58 -7.53
CA VAL A 103 5.32 17.16 -7.61
C VAL A 103 5.50 16.20 -8.79
N LEU A 104 4.69 15.14 -8.86
CA LEU A 104 4.78 14.11 -9.90
C LEU A 104 4.64 14.70 -11.31
N ALA A 105 3.77 15.69 -11.50
CA ALA A 105 3.63 16.40 -12.77
C ALA A 105 4.93 17.05 -13.27
N GLN A 106 5.89 17.32 -12.38
CA GLN A 106 7.17 17.95 -12.70
C GLN A 106 8.35 16.97 -12.75
N VAL A 107 8.32 15.87 -11.99
CA VAL A 107 9.50 14.97 -11.82
C VAL A 107 9.27 13.50 -12.16
N ALA A 108 8.06 13.07 -12.53
CA ALA A 108 7.74 11.65 -12.70
C ALA A 108 8.70 10.90 -13.66
N GLU A 109 9.11 11.52 -14.76
CA GLU A 109 10.04 10.90 -15.73
C GLU A 109 11.48 10.74 -15.23
N HIS A 110 11.79 11.34 -14.08
CA HIS A 110 13.12 11.36 -13.49
C HIS A 110 13.25 10.50 -12.23
N LEU A 111 12.13 10.02 -11.69
CA LEU A 111 12.13 9.17 -10.51
C LEU A 111 12.83 7.83 -10.80
N PRO A 112 13.46 7.20 -9.80
CA PRO A 112 14.10 5.90 -9.97
C PRO A 112 13.11 4.87 -10.52
N ALA A 113 13.57 4.04 -11.46
CA ALA A 113 12.77 2.93 -11.96
C ALA A 113 12.50 1.94 -10.82
N ARG A 114 11.24 1.54 -10.64
CA ARG A 114 10.88 0.54 -9.64
C ARG A 114 11.33 -0.86 -10.08
N PRO A 115 11.86 -1.70 -9.18
CA PRO A 115 12.13 -3.09 -9.49
C PRO A 115 10.86 -3.77 -10.00
N ARG A 116 10.97 -4.44 -11.15
CA ARG A 116 9.86 -5.20 -11.71
C ARG A 116 9.78 -6.53 -10.99
N GLN A 117 8.87 -6.62 -10.03
CA GLN A 117 8.54 -7.88 -9.38
C GLN A 117 7.33 -8.52 -10.08
N GLU A 118 7.50 -9.77 -10.46
CA GLU A 118 6.42 -10.60 -10.99
C GLU A 118 6.50 -11.99 -10.35
N ALA A 119 5.42 -12.41 -9.71
CA ALA A 119 5.31 -13.73 -9.13
C ALA A 119 3.84 -14.16 -9.10
N THR A 120 3.60 -15.46 -9.19
CA THR A 120 2.26 -16.05 -9.11
C THR A 120 2.31 -17.29 -8.26
N ALA A 121 1.35 -17.42 -7.33
CA ALA A 121 1.15 -18.62 -6.53
C ALA A 121 -0.32 -19.06 -6.57
N ARG A 122 -0.55 -20.36 -6.46
CA ARG A 122 -1.90 -20.97 -6.41
C ARG A 122 -2.03 -21.82 -5.16
N HIS A 123 -3.13 -21.65 -4.45
CA HIS A 123 -3.41 -22.33 -3.19
C HIS A 123 -4.87 -22.78 -3.15
N SER A 124 -5.11 -23.94 -2.54
CA SER A 124 -6.43 -24.35 -2.09
C SER A 124 -6.50 -24.15 -0.59
N LEU A 125 -7.45 -23.34 -0.13
CA LEU A 125 -7.61 -22.97 1.28
C LEU A 125 -8.90 -23.57 1.83
N ILE A 126 -8.82 -24.06 3.07
CA ILE A 126 -9.98 -24.48 3.85
C ILE A 126 -10.13 -23.51 5.02
N VAL A 127 -11.18 -22.70 5.00
CA VAL A 127 -11.50 -21.69 6.01
C VAL A 127 -12.62 -22.23 6.92
N GLU A 128 -12.23 -22.86 8.03
CA GLU A 128 -13.17 -23.58 8.91
C GLU A 128 -14.14 -22.66 9.66
N ASN A 129 -13.67 -21.47 10.07
CA ASN A 129 -14.43 -20.44 10.78
C ASN A 129 -14.55 -19.19 9.89
N ALA A 130 -15.79 -18.86 9.50
CA ALA A 130 -16.15 -18.04 8.33
C ALA A 130 -15.87 -16.53 8.46
N TYR A 131 -14.59 -16.14 8.44
CA TYR A 131 -14.22 -14.71 8.40
C TYR A 131 -13.22 -14.35 7.31
N GLY A 132 -12.43 -15.31 6.79
CA GLY A 132 -11.51 -15.05 5.68
C GLY A 132 -10.10 -15.60 5.84
N TYR A 133 -9.21 -15.09 5.00
CA TYR A 133 -7.76 -15.27 5.08
C TYR A 133 -7.05 -13.90 5.07
N ILE A 134 -5.78 -13.87 5.45
CA ILE A 134 -5.00 -12.63 5.59
C ILE A 134 -3.68 -12.72 4.83
N LEU A 135 -3.27 -11.61 4.23
CA LEU A 135 -1.92 -11.38 3.74
C LEU A 135 -1.25 -10.33 4.61
N PHE A 136 -0.04 -10.60 5.08
CA PHE A 136 0.70 -9.67 5.93
C PHE A 136 2.21 -9.80 5.75
N GLN A 137 2.91 -8.72 6.11
CA GLN A 137 4.35 -8.73 6.28
C GLN A 137 4.67 -9.01 7.76
N PRO A 138 5.49 -10.02 8.09
CA PRO A 138 5.70 -10.42 9.47
C PRO A 138 6.65 -9.47 10.21
N SER A 139 6.41 -9.28 11.51
CA SER A 139 7.33 -8.55 12.39
C SER A 139 8.44 -9.41 13.01
N ARG A 140 8.41 -10.73 12.81
CA ARG A 140 9.41 -11.70 13.30
C ARG A 140 9.55 -12.89 12.34
N ARG A 141 10.73 -13.49 12.23
CA ARG A 141 10.91 -14.76 11.50
C ARG A 141 10.35 -15.97 12.27
N GLY A 142 9.91 -16.98 11.53
CA GLY A 142 9.58 -18.30 12.06
C GLY A 142 8.18 -18.76 11.71
N ARG A 143 7.55 -19.53 12.62
CA ARG A 143 6.20 -20.07 12.39
C ARG A 143 5.16 -18.97 12.55
N TYR A 144 4.46 -18.69 11.47
CA TYR A 144 3.36 -17.73 11.41
C TYR A 144 2.07 -18.44 11.80
N ARG A 145 1.41 -18.01 12.88
CA ARG A 145 0.10 -18.54 13.25
C ARG A 145 -0.80 -17.40 13.67
N PHE A 146 -1.84 -17.21 12.87
CA PHE A 146 -2.87 -16.21 13.14
C PHE A 146 -4.03 -16.89 13.86
N LYS A 147 -4.48 -16.33 15.00
CA LYS A 147 -5.48 -17.00 15.85
C LYS A 147 -6.91 -16.81 15.34
N SER A 148 -7.28 -15.60 14.94
CA SER A 148 -8.64 -15.25 14.54
C SER A 148 -8.66 -13.92 13.82
N ILE A 149 -9.49 -13.80 12.78
CA ILE A 149 -9.92 -12.51 12.25
C ILE A 149 -11.10 -12.07 13.13
N ASP A 150 -10.98 -10.93 13.79
CA ASP A 150 -12.09 -10.36 14.56
C ASP A 150 -13.08 -9.72 13.57
N ALA A 151 -14.38 -9.88 13.82
CA ALA A 151 -15.42 -9.18 13.07
C ALA A 151 -15.26 -7.65 13.16
N SER A 152 -14.63 -7.12 14.21
CA SER A 152 -14.26 -5.69 14.29
C SER A 152 -13.19 -5.27 13.25
N MET A 153 -12.37 -6.21 12.77
CA MET A 153 -11.43 -6.00 11.66
C MET A 153 -12.13 -6.01 10.30
N LEU A 154 -13.40 -6.41 10.27
CA LEU A 154 -14.25 -6.47 9.11
C LEU A 154 -15.19 -5.27 9.18
N HIS A 155 -14.94 -4.23 8.41
CA HIS A 155 -15.94 -3.16 8.27
C HIS A 155 -17.22 -3.77 7.68
N ASP A 156 -18.31 -3.73 8.47
CA ASP A 156 -19.64 -4.09 8.02
C ASP A 156 -20.09 -3.13 6.89
N TYR A 157 -21.18 -3.46 6.21
CA TYR A 157 -21.82 -2.70 5.12
C TYR A 157 -21.41 -3.07 3.69
N GLY A 158 -21.51 -4.37 3.35
CA GLY A 158 -21.76 -4.84 1.97
C GLY A 158 -20.82 -4.27 0.90
N THR A 159 -19.72 -5.00 0.63
CA THR A 159 -18.59 -4.65 -0.26
C THR A 159 -17.68 -3.56 0.33
N PRO A 160 -16.36 -3.80 0.54
CA PRO A 160 -15.49 -4.77 -0.16
C PRO A 160 -15.23 -6.09 0.57
N SER A 161 -15.04 -7.18 -0.19
CA SER A 161 -14.57 -8.49 0.28
C SER A 161 -13.06 -8.55 0.54
N ILE A 162 -12.38 -7.40 0.48
CA ILE A 162 -10.98 -7.21 0.84
C ILE A 162 -10.83 -5.87 1.59
N SER A 163 -10.12 -5.88 2.72
CA SER A 163 -9.93 -4.70 3.56
C SER A 163 -8.52 -4.62 4.11
N THR A 164 -8.04 -3.39 4.26
CA THR A 164 -6.78 -3.11 4.97
C THR A 164 -7.05 -3.11 6.48
N VAL A 165 -6.23 -3.82 7.25
CA VAL A 165 -6.40 -3.99 8.70
C VAL A 165 -5.06 -3.81 9.43
N LEU A 166 -5.10 -3.82 10.77
CA LEU A 166 -3.92 -3.70 11.64
C LEU A 166 -3.07 -2.45 11.32
N ASN A 167 -3.72 -1.29 11.19
CA ASN A 167 -3.09 -0.01 10.84
C ASN A 167 -2.27 -0.07 9.55
N GLY A 168 -2.77 -0.81 8.55
CA GLY A 168 -2.07 -1.03 7.30
C GLY A 168 -1.13 -2.21 7.29
N ALA A 169 -0.84 -2.90 8.40
CA ALA A 169 0.13 -4.00 8.39
C ALA A 169 -0.35 -5.25 7.62
N ALA A 170 -1.63 -5.36 7.30
CA ALA A 170 -2.19 -6.53 6.63
C ALA A 170 -3.41 -6.23 5.77
N ALA A 171 -3.64 -7.08 4.77
CA ALA A 171 -4.88 -7.13 4.00
C ALA A 171 -5.67 -8.39 4.37
N VAL A 172 -6.93 -8.25 4.73
CA VAL A 172 -7.85 -9.35 5.02
C VAL A 172 -8.82 -9.54 3.86
N VAL A 173 -9.08 -10.78 3.48
CA VAL A 173 -10.07 -11.13 2.44
C VAL A 173 -11.17 -11.97 3.06
N GLN A 174 -12.40 -11.47 3.00
CA GLN A 174 -13.60 -12.18 3.45
C GLN A 174 -13.99 -13.24 2.41
N VAL A 175 -14.50 -14.38 2.89
CA VAL A 175 -14.93 -15.51 2.06
C VAL A 175 -16.40 -15.82 2.36
N ARG A 176 -17.17 -16.28 1.36
CA ARG A 176 -18.57 -16.71 1.55
C ARG A 176 -18.69 -18.22 1.68
N THR A 177 -17.66 -18.96 1.27
CA THR A 177 -17.59 -20.42 1.36
C THR A 177 -16.38 -20.87 2.18
N ARG A 178 -16.34 -22.15 2.55
CA ARG A 178 -15.22 -22.73 3.29
C ARG A 178 -14.04 -23.05 2.39
N GLU A 179 -14.28 -23.37 1.13
CA GLU A 179 -13.24 -23.79 0.20
C GLU A 179 -12.92 -22.65 -0.76
N VAL A 180 -11.65 -22.24 -0.83
CA VAL A 180 -11.21 -21.16 -1.71
C VAL A 180 -10.08 -21.63 -2.60
N ASN A 181 -10.27 -21.52 -3.91
CA ASN A 181 -9.20 -21.64 -4.89
C ASN A 181 -8.58 -20.26 -5.09
N LEU A 182 -7.44 -20.01 -4.46
CA LEU A 182 -6.76 -18.73 -4.48
C LEU A 182 -5.62 -18.73 -5.49
N GLN A 183 -5.62 -17.74 -6.39
CA GLN A 183 -4.44 -17.32 -7.14
C GLN A 183 -3.99 -15.94 -6.64
N VAL A 184 -2.73 -15.84 -6.20
CA VAL A 184 -2.11 -14.57 -5.82
C VAL A 184 -1.08 -14.18 -6.88
N GLN A 185 -1.09 -12.92 -7.30
CA GLN A 185 -0.13 -12.37 -8.26
C GLN A 185 0.44 -11.05 -7.76
N VAL A 186 1.75 -10.89 -7.87
CA VAL A 186 2.38 -9.57 -7.92
C VAL A 186 2.73 -9.26 -9.36
N LEU A 187 2.37 -8.05 -9.80
CA LEU A 187 2.49 -7.58 -11.17
C LEU A 187 3.28 -6.27 -11.20
N PRO A 188 4.01 -5.97 -12.29
CA PRO A 188 4.80 -4.75 -12.39
C PRO A 188 3.95 -3.48 -12.60
N ALA A 189 2.68 -3.62 -12.99
CA ALA A 189 1.75 -2.53 -13.26
C ALA A 189 0.29 -3.01 -13.13
N ALA A 190 -0.65 -2.07 -13.17
CA ALA A 190 -2.08 -2.35 -13.07
C ALA A 190 -2.54 -3.34 -14.16
N PRO A 191 -3.18 -4.47 -13.79
CA PRO A 191 -3.76 -5.40 -14.76
C PRO A 191 -5.01 -4.83 -15.42
N GLU A 192 -5.26 -5.24 -16.67
CA GLU A 192 -6.50 -4.90 -17.37
C GLU A 192 -7.73 -5.31 -16.56
N LEU A 193 -8.76 -4.47 -16.58
CA LEU A 193 -10.00 -4.69 -15.84
C LEU A 193 -11.03 -5.39 -16.72
N ASP A 194 -11.08 -6.72 -16.65
CA ASP A 194 -12.14 -7.52 -17.28
C ASP A 194 -13.32 -7.73 -16.32
N ARG A 195 -14.38 -6.93 -16.43
CA ARG A 195 -15.58 -7.07 -15.59
C ARG A 195 -16.49 -8.23 -15.99
N ALA A 196 -16.31 -8.81 -17.18
CA ALA A 196 -17.18 -9.86 -17.68
C ALA A 196 -16.82 -11.23 -17.07
N ALA A 197 -15.52 -11.46 -16.83
CA ALA A 197 -15.02 -12.72 -16.28
C ALA A 197 -15.32 -12.97 -14.79
N TRP A 198 -15.68 -11.93 -14.03
CA TRP A 198 -15.77 -12.02 -12.56
C TRP A 198 -17.14 -11.63 -12.03
N GLU A 199 -17.61 -12.30 -10.98
CA GLU A 199 -18.85 -11.97 -10.28
C GLU A 199 -18.75 -10.63 -9.54
N SER A 200 -17.63 -10.40 -8.85
CA SER A 200 -17.36 -9.12 -8.19
C SER A 200 -15.87 -8.78 -8.20
N ILE A 201 -15.60 -7.47 -8.15
CA ILE A 201 -14.24 -6.90 -8.22
C ILE A 201 -14.16 -5.70 -7.28
N ALA A 202 -13.18 -5.74 -6.38
CA ALA A 202 -12.87 -4.65 -5.45
C ALA A 202 -11.38 -4.36 -5.43
N GLU A 203 -11.01 -3.10 -5.19
CA GLU A 203 -9.64 -2.64 -5.05
C GLU A 203 -9.45 -1.82 -3.77
N ILE A 204 -8.30 -2.03 -3.13
CA ILE A 204 -7.83 -1.27 -1.97
C ILE A 204 -6.39 -0.81 -2.17
N THR A 205 -5.98 0.16 -1.35
CA THR A 205 -4.56 0.46 -1.15
C THR A 205 -4.08 -0.29 0.09
N GLN A 206 -2.93 -0.95 -0.04
CA GLN A 206 -2.27 -1.66 1.03
C GLN A 206 -0.86 -1.10 1.21
N LEU A 207 -0.58 -0.59 2.41
CA LEU A 207 0.73 -0.09 2.80
C LEU A 207 1.45 -1.14 3.65
N TRP A 208 2.37 -1.90 3.07
CA TRP A 208 3.13 -2.88 3.86
C TRP A 208 4.07 -2.15 4.83
N ALA A 209 3.87 -2.28 6.13
CA ALA A 209 4.71 -1.59 7.11
C ALA A 209 6.20 -1.94 6.89
N SER A 210 7.10 -1.00 7.19
CA SER A 210 8.55 -1.25 7.25
C SER A 210 8.88 -2.24 8.36
N PHE A 211 8.58 -3.52 8.17
CA PHE A 211 9.11 -4.58 9.01
C PHE A 211 10.43 -5.08 8.42
N PRO A 212 11.36 -5.56 9.26
CA PRO A 212 12.67 -6.02 8.83
C PRO A 212 12.64 -7.32 8.00
N TYR A 213 11.47 -7.91 7.82
CA TYR A 213 11.28 -9.23 7.21
C TYR A 213 10.46 -9.06 5.93
N PRO A 214 11.05 -9.23 4.73
CA PRO A 214 10.41 -8.93 3.45
C PRO A 214 9.30 -9.91 3.07
N GLU A 215 9.17 -11.03 3.78
CA GLU A 215 8.27 -12.13 3.43
C GLU A 215 6.80 -11.64 3.32
N LEU A 216 6.14 -11.90 2.20
CA LEU A 216 4.68 -11.85 2.09
C LEU A 216 4.10 -13.18 2.57
N VAL A 217 3.34 -13.15 3.66
CA VAL A 217 2.76 -14.35 4.27
C VAL A 217 1.25 -14.40 4.04
N LEU A 218 0.78 -15.53 3.52
CA LEU A 218 -0.63 -15.90 3.46
C LEU A 218 -0.98 -16.75 4.68
N ALA A 219 -2.02 -16.40 5.42
CA ALA A 219 -2.47 -17.20 6.57
C ALA A 219 -3.99 -17.36 6.62
N VAL A 220 -4.42 -18.56 7.01
CA VAL A 220 -5.79 -18.85 7.42
C VAL A 220 -5.82 -18.95 8.94
N PRO A 221 -6.80 -18.34 9.63
CA PRO A 221 -6.92 -18.46 11.08
C PRO A 221 -6.87 -19.91 11.57
N GLY A 222 -6.05 -20.17 12.60
CA GLY A 222 -5.85 -21.50 13.17
C GLY A 222 -4.78 -22.36 12.49
N GLN A 223 -4.35 -22.00 11.27
CA GLN A 223 -3.37 -22.74 10.48
C GLN A 223 -1.98 -22.09 10.50
N GLU A 224 -0.97 -22.85 10.08
CA GLU A 224 0.37 -22.31 9.84
C GLU A 224 0.37 -21.50 8.54
N GLY A 225 0.94 -20.29 8.60
CA GLY A 225 1.04 -19.40 7.46
C GLY A 225 2.03 -19.91 6.42
N THR A 226 1.73 -19.61 5.16
CA THR A 226 2.55 -19.94 4.00
C THR A 226 3.26 -18.68 3.51
N VAL A 227 4.58 -18.72 3.44
CA VAL A 227 5.36 -17.67 2.77
C VAL A 227 5.15 -17.81 1.26
N LEU A 228 4.72 -16.72 0.61
CA LEU A 228 4.50 -16.69 -0.84
C LEU A 228 5.80 -16.33 -1.57
N TRP A 229 6.36 -15.16 -1.24
CA TRP A 229 7.62 -14.62 -1.76
C TRP A 229 8.06 -13.41 -0.92
N ASP A 230 9.27 -12.92 -1.13
CA ASP A 230 9.74 -11.67 -0.51
C ASP A 230 9.22 -10.47 -1.31
N LEU A 231 8.59 -9.50 -0.64
CA LEU A 231 8.29 -8.20 -1.21
C LEU A 231 9.59 -7.44 -1.46
N THR A 232 9.59 -6.60 -2.50
CA THR A 232 10.71 -5.72 -2.77
C THR A 232 10.86 -4.72 -1.61
N THR A 233 11.88 -4.90 -0.76
CA THR A 233 12.19 -4.03 0.39
C THR A 233 13.44 -3.18 0.20
N GLU A 234 14.04 -3.19 -0.99
CA GLU A 234 15.41 -2.70 -1.19
C GLU A 234 15.54 -1.18 -1.02
N LEU A 235 14.46 -0.40 -1.09
CA LEU A 235 14.42 1.02 -0.70
C LEU A 235 13.01 1.41 -0.23
N TRP A 236 12.87 2.21 0.83
CA TRP A 236 11.72 3.10 0.95
C TRP A 236 11.86 4.12 -0.19
N PRO A 237 10.88 4.27 -1.10
CA PRO A 237 9.42 4.26 -0.86
C PRO A 237 8.60 2.97 -0.91
N HIS A 238 9.19 1.80 -1.17
CA HIS A 238 8.48 0.72 -1.90
C HIS A 238 7.52 -0.14 -1.07
N VAL A 239 6.44 0.47 -0.54
CA VAL A 239 5.45 -0.20 0.32
C VAL A 239 4.00 -0.05 -0.05
N THR A 240 3.68 0.91 -0.90
CA THR A 240 2.30 1.13 -1.32
C THR A 240 2.01 0.26 -2.54
N TYR A 241 1.07 -0.67 -2.36
CA TYR A 241 0.54 -1.50 -3.42
C TYR A 241 -0.96 -1.25 -3.55
N ARG A 242 -1.43 -1.17 -4.79
CA ARG A 242 -2.84 -1.40 -5.07
C ARG A 242 -3.09 -2.89 -5.13
N MET A 243 -4.16 -3.33 -4.49
CA MET A 243 -4.59 -4.72 -4.49
C MET A 243 -5.98 -4.83 -5.10
N ARG A 244 -6.15 -5.74 -6.06
CA ARG A 244 -7.45 -6.12 -6.63
C ARG A 244 -7.81 -7.52 -6.19
N LEU A 245 -8.99 -7.66 -5.60
CA LEU A 245 -9.66 -8.94 -5.44
C LEU A 245 -10.73 -9.07 -6.52
N SER A 246 -10.61 -10.11 -7.33
CA SER A 246 -11.63 -10.56 -8.27
C SER A 246 -12.12 -11.94 -7.84
N LEU A 247 -13.44 -12.14 -7.80
CA LEU A 247 -14.01 -13.38 -7.29
C LEU A 247 -15.12 -13.92 -8.18
N ASN A 248 -15.22 -15.24 -8.20
CA ASN A 248 -16.32 -16.00 -8.79
C ASN A 248 -16.79 -17.05 -7.79
N ALA A 249 -18.11 -17.23 -7.65
CA ALA A 249 -18.64 -18.45 -7.06
C ALA A 249 -18.33 -19.64 -7.98
N SER A 250 -17.44 -20.55 -7.54
CA SER A 250 -17.17 -21.80 -8.26
C SER A 250 -18.19 -22.87 -7.79
N GLY A 251 -19.43 -22.70 -8.23
CA GLY A 251 -20.55 -23.53 -7.76
C GLY A 251 -20.97 -23.23 -6.30
N ARG A 252 -21.65 -24.18 -5.64
CA ARG A 252 -22.19 -23.99 -4.28
C ARG A 252 -21.20 -24.29 -3.14
N ALA A 253 -20.05 -24.91 -3.43
CA ALA A 253 -19.15 -25.45 -2.40
C ALA A 253 -17.84 -24.67 -2.23
N ALA A 254 -17.38 -23.96 -3.28
CA ALA A 254 -16.10 -23.27 -3.28
C ALA A 254 -16.18 -21.91 -4.00
N GLU A 255 -15.18 -21.08 -3.80
CA GLU A 255 -14.98 -19.79 -4.47
C GLU A 255 -13.62 -19.72 -5.17
N ASP A 256 -13.59 -19.15 -6.38
CA ASP A 256 -12.36 -18.83 -7.08
C ASP A 256 -11.98 -17.37 -6.79
N HIS A 257 -10.80 -17.17 -6.22
CA HIS A 257 -10.26 -15.86 -5.87
C HIS A 257 -9.01 -15.58 -6.72
N LEU A 258 -9.00 -14.43 -7.38
CA LEU A 258 -7.80 -13.84 -7.99
C LEU A 258 -7.43 -12.58 -7.22
N LEU A 259 -6.31 -12.63 -6.51
CA LEU A 259 -5.75 -11.52 -5.76
C LEU A 259 -4.51 -11.00 -6.50
N GLN A 260 -4.58 -9.78 -7.02
CA GLN A 260 -3.49 -9.15 -7.76
C GLN A 260 -2.99 -7.95 -6.98
N MET A 261 -1.67 -7.76 -6.93
CA MET A 261 -1.02 -6.60 -6.33
C MET A 261 -0.04 -5.98 -7.30
N TRP A 262 0.01 -4.65 -7.36
CA TRP A 262 0.98 -3.91 -8.18
C TRP A 262 1.37 -2.60 -7.47
N PRO A 263 2.60 -2.11 -7.68
CA PRO A 263 3.03 -0.83 -7.13
C PRO A 263 2.25 0.30 -7.79
N ASP A 264 1.63 1.16 -6.97
CA ASP A 264 0.85 2.31 -7.45
C ASP A 264 0.62 3.29 -6.29
N HIS A 265 0.14 4.49 -6.60
CA HIS A 265 -0.13 5.54 -5.63
C HIS A 265 -1.37 5.24 -4.79
N THR A 266 -1.39 5.84 -3.59
CA THR A 266 -2.53 5.70 -2.69
C THR A 266 -3.76 6.37 -3.30
N THR A 267 -4.85 5.60 -3.38
CA THR A 267 -6.18 6.06 -3.79
C THR A 267 -7.29 5.45 -2.91
N PRO A 268 -8.49 6.06 -2.86
CA PRO A 268 -9.63 5.50 -2.14
C PRO A 268 -9.95 4.06 -2.56
N PRO A 269 -10.52 3.24 -1.65
CA PRO A 269 -11.08 1.94 -2.00
C PRO A 269 -12.12 2.08 -3.12
N THR A 270 -12.12 1.15 -4.07
CA THR A 270 -13.03 1.20 -5.22
C THR A 270 -13.68 -0.16 -5.44
N VAL A 271 -15.01 -0.18 -5.62
CA VAL A 271 -15.75 -1.37 -6.02
C VAL A 271 -16.13 -1.25 -7.49
N HIS A 272 -15.49 -2.04 -8.34
CA HIS A 272 -15.69 -2.01 -9.79
C HIS A 272 -16.93 -2.82 -10.22
N LYS A 273 -17.26 -3.85 -9.45
CA LYS A 273 -18.44 -4.70 -9.64
C LYS A 273 -18.82 -5.29 -8.29
N ALA A 274 -20.01 -4.96 -7.78
CA ALA A 274 -20.50 -5.51 -6.51
C ALA A 274 -20.97 -6.96 -6.70
N ALA A 275 -20.89 -7.76 -5.63
CA ALA A 275 -21.45 -9.10 -5.64
C ALA A 275 -22.96 -9.05 -5.92
N HIS A 276 -23.45 -10.00 -6.72
CA HIS A 276 -24.87 -10.10 -6.99
C HIS A 276 -25.59 -10.45 -5.69
N LYS A 277 -26.50 -9.57 -5.22
CA LYS A 277 -27.38 -9.92 -4.11
C LYS A 277 -28.39 -10.94 -4.63
N PRO A 278 -28.49 -12.15 -4.05
CA PRO A 278 -29.61 -13.01 -4.37
C PRO A 278 -30.90 -12.29 -3.95
N ASP A 279 -31.87 -12.21 -4.86
CA ASP A 279 -33.21 -11.71 -4.56
C ASP A 279 -33.76 -12.49 -3.35
N ARG A 280 -34.16 -11.75 -2.31
CA ARG A 280 -34.77 -12.30 -1.10
C ARG A 280 -36.16 -12.84 -1.39
#